data_AF-A0A6A5SYR3-F1
#
_entry.id   AF-A0A6A5SYR3-F1
#
_cell.length_a   1.000
_cell.length_b   1.000
_cell.length_c   1.000
_cell.angle_alpha   90.00
_cell.angle_beta   90.00
_cell.angle_gamma   90.00
#
_symmetry.space_group_name_H-M   'P 1'
#
loop_
_entity.id
_entity.type
_entity.pdbx_description
1 polymer ?
#
loop_
_entity_poly.entity_id
_entity_poly.type
_entity_poly.pdbx_seq_one_letter_code
_entity_poly.pdbx_strand_id
1 'polypeptide(L)'
;MLSTFPHLTESEYEDACHCFLRQFQQRGHEQTGWLSVETVHQNDIAYLRVTKELSAREDCLMGGCSELEDDEVQEDDGEVLRATITPRATIHYDMILSPVYRVPVLYISISDPLHRYPPTMSTLYEHLVPPEFKAQTENVGIIGGITITDHPATNRPVFFIHPCQTAEVMEASAGKSNVTTKEYLMVWIGALGKCVGLNVPLVLAR
;
A
#
# COMPACT_ATOMS: atom_id res chain seq x y z
N MET A 1 25.74 -4.61 8.54
CA MET A 1 25.18 -4.06 9.80
C MET A 1 24.87 -2.60 9.54
N LEU A 2 23.78 -2.08 10.12
CA LEU A 2 23.42 -0.68 9.96
C LEU A 2 24.38 0.22 10.76
N SER A 3 24.71 1.36 10.19
CA SER A 3 25.62 2.35 10.74
C SER A 3 24.98 3.16 11.86
N THR A 4 23.72 3.57 11.72
CA THR A 4 22.99 4.38 12.72
C THR A 4 21.49 4.10 12.64
N PHE A 5 21.03 2.98 13.19
CA PHE A 5 19.60 2.70 13.29
C PHE A 5 18.88 3.77 14.13
N PRO A 6 17.68 4.26 13.74
CA PRO A 6 16.83 3.82 12.63
C PRO A 6 17.13 4.52 11.28
N HIS A 7 18.15 5.37 11.20
CA HIS A 7 18.52 6.08 9.99
C HIS A 7 19.33 5.22 9.02
N LEU A 8 19.20 5.51 7.72
CA LEU A 8 19.87 4.83 6.63
C LEU A 8 20.68 5.81 5.78
N THR A 9 21.85 5.36 5.36
CA THR A 9 22.54 5.87 4.17
C THR A 9 21.83 5.42 2.89
N GLU A 10 22.14 6.07 1.77
CA GLU A 10 21.66 5.64 0.44
C GLU A 10 22.05 4.19 0.13
N SER A 11 23.34 3.84 0.35
CA SER A 11 23.82 2.47 0.14
C SER A 11 23.14 1.45 1.05
N GLU A 12 22.87 1.77 2.31
CA GLU A 12 22.15 0.86 3.21
C GLU A 12 20.68 0.68 2.80
N TYR A 13 20.05 1.74 2.30
CA TYR A 13 18.71 1.66 1.77
C TYR A 13 18.64 0.82 0.48
N GLU A 14 19.56 1.04 -0.45
CA GLU A 14 19.69 0.23 -1.67
C GLU A 14 19.92 -1.26 -1.33
N ASP A 15 20.83 -1.54 -0.41
CA ASP A 15 21.07 -2.90 0.07
C ASP A 15 19.83 -3.52 0.72
N ALA A 16 19.08 -2.73 1.51
CA ALA A 16 17.83 -3.19 2.12
C ALA A 16 16.77 -3.51 1.06
N CYS A 17 16.62 -2.66 0.05
CA CYS A 17 15.74 -2.89 -1.10
C CYS A 17 16.14 -4.16 -1.87
N HIS A 18 17.42 -4.36 -2.16
CA HIS A 18 17.92 -5.55 -2.85
C HIS A 18 17.70 -6.83 -2.02
N CYS A 19 17.98 -6.79 -0.72
CA CYS A 19 17.74 -7.91 0.18
C CYS A 19 16.25 -8.28 0.23
N PHE A 20 15.38 -7.28 0.35
CA PHE A 20 13.94 -7.46 0.41
C PHE A 20 13.36 -8.01 -0.90
N LEU A 21 13.78 -7.46 -2.05
CA LEU A 21 13.39 -7.95 -3.37
C LEU A 21 13.79 -9.41 -3.56
N ARG A 22 15.04 -9.76 -3.20
CA ARG A 22 15.53 -11.15 -3.27
C ARG A 22 14.69 -12.09 -2.40
N GLN A 23 14.31 -11.65 -1.20
CA GLN A 23 13.47 -12.44 -0.29
C GLN A 23 12.07 -12.65 -0.87
N PHE A 24 11.48 -11.63 -1.49
CA PHE A 24 10.21 -11.75 -2.21
C PHE A 24 10.33 -12.67 -3.43
N GLN A 25 11.40 -12.63 -4.21
CA GLN A 25 11.58 -13.54 -5.34
C GLN A 25 11.68 -15.01 -4.91
N GLN A 26 12.31 -15.27 -3.75
CA GLN A 26 12.48 -16.63 -3.24
C GLN A 26 11.20 -17.20 -2.64
N ARG A 27 10.39 -16.39 -1.95
CA ARG A 27 9.26 -16.88 -1.14
C ARG A 27 7.91 -16.21 -1.43
N GLY A 28 7.88 -15.23 -2.32
CA GLY A 28 6.68 -14.48 -2.67
C GLY A 28 5.61 -15.32 -3.34
N HIS A 29 5.95 -16.47 -3.90
CA HIS A 29 4.99 -17.44 -4.44
C HIS A 29 4.21 -18.19 -3.35
N GLU A 30 4.68 -18.18 -2.10
CA GLU A 30 4.02 -18.82 -0.94
C GLU A 30 2.97 -17.90 -0.28
N GLN A 31 2.75 -16.70 -0.82
CA GLN A 31 1.77 -15.74 -0.33
C GLN A 31 0.85 -15.25 -1.46
N THR A 32 -0.31 -14.73 -1.10
CA THR A 32 -1.35 -14.28 -2.04
C THR A 32 -1.70 -12.79 -1.90
N GLY A 33 -1.09 -12.08 -0.94
CA GLY A 33 -1.46 -10.70 -0.61
C GLY A 33 -0.79 -9.63 -1.49
N TRP A 34 0.42 -9.89 -1.99
CA TRP A 34 1.19 -8.98 -2.84
C TRP A 34 1.31 -9.58 -4.24
N LEU A 35 1.04 -8.77 -5.26
CA LEU A 35 1.13 -9.15 -6.66
C LEU A 35 2.57 -9.05 -7.16
N SER A 36 3.30 -8.01 -6.78
CA SER A 36 4.70 -7.83 -7.15
C SER A 36 5.46 -6.97 -6.14
N VAL A 37 6.78 -7.13 -6.15
CA VAL A 37 7.74 -6.22 -5.54
C VAL A 37 8.80 -5.94 -6.60
N GLU A 38 9.09 -4.67 -6.87
CA GLU A 38 10.04 -4.28 -7.91
C GLU A 38 10.75 -2.98 -7.57
N THR A 39 11.98 -2.82 -8.07
CA THR A 39 12.70 -1.55 -8.02
C THR A 39 12.38 -0.75 -9.28
N VAL A 40 11.74 0.40 -9.12
CA VAL A 40 11.35 1.29 -10.21
C VAL A 40 12.33 2.45 -10.28
N HIS A 41 12.71 2.83 -11.50
CA HIS A 41 13.52 4.02 -11.78
C HIS A 41 12.73 4.94 -12.70
N GLN A 42 12.41 6.13 -12.22
CA GLN A 42 11.62 7.09 -12.98
C GLN A 42 12.02 8.52 -12.62
N ASN A 43 12.25 9.36 -13.63
CA ASN A 43 12.63 10.76 -13.46
C ASN A 43 13.79 10.95 -12.45
N ASP A 44 14.84 10.13 -12.61
CA ASP A 44 16.04 10.10 -11.76
C ASP A 44 15.81 9.71 -10.30
N ILE A 45 14.62 9.18 -9.97
CA ILE A 45 14.29 8.68 -8.64
C ILE A 45 14.16 7.16 -8.70
N ALA A 46 14.97 6.48 -7.90
CA ALA A 46 14.87 5.05 -7.64
C ALA A 46 14.01 4.80 -6.39
N TYR A 47 13.07 3.87 -6.48
CA TYR A 47 12.20 3.52 -5.37
C TYR A 47 11.75 2.07 -5.42
N LEU A 48 11.39 1.52 -4.27
CA LEU A 48 10.83 0.17 -4.16
C LEU A 48 9.31 0.26 -4.20
N ARG A 49 8.68 -0.43 -5.16
CA ARG A 49 7.22 -0.54 -5.27
C ARG A 49 6.76 -1.91 -4.81
N VAL A 50 5.75 -1.92 -3.95
CA VAL A 50 4.94 -3.11 -3.65
C VAL A 50 3.56 -2.90 -4.25
N THR A 51 3.11 -3.87 -5.05
CA THR A 51 1.79 -3.84 -5.70
C THR A 51 0.86 -4.83 -5.03
N LYS A 52 -0.33 -4.37 -4.65
CA LYS A 52 -1.41 -5.21 -4.13
C LYS A 52 -2.65 -5.10 -4.98
N GLU A 53 -3.47 -6.14 -4.96
CA GLU A 53 -4.82 -6.05 -5.51
C GLU A 53 -5.69 -5.18 -4.59
N LEU A 54 -6.48 -4.28 -5.17
CA LEU A 54 -7.53 -3.60 -4.43
C LEU A 54 -8.70 -4.58 -4.30
N SER A 55 -8.93 -5.10 -3.10
CA SER A 55 -10.11 -5.93 -2.84
C SER A 55 -11.36 -5.08 -3.08
N ALA A 56 -12.18 -5.48 -4.06
CA ALA A 56 -13.52 -4.94 -4.19
C ALA A 56 -14.26 -5.30 -2.90
N ARG A 57 -14.66 -4.30 -2.11
CA ARG A 57 -15.74 -4.54 -1.15
C ARG A 57 -16.96 -4.90 -2.00
N GLU A 58 -17.58 -6.05 -1.73
CA GLU A 58 -18.74 -6.57 -2.47
C GLU A 58 -20.00 -5.67 -2.34
N ASP A 59 -19.88 -4.46 -1.80
CA ASP A 59 -20.97 -3.58 -1.40
C ASP A 59 -21.59 -2.77 -2.56
N CYS A 60 -21.12 -2.91 -3.82
CA CYS A 60 -21.70 -2.19 -4.96
C CYS A 60 -22.71 -2.99 -5.81
N LEU A 61 -23.00 -4.25 -5.49
CA LEU A 61 -23.98 -5.04 -6.27
C LEU A 61 -25.43 -4.95 -5.75
N MET A 62 -25.69 -4.20 -4.68
CA MET A 62 -27.04 -4.08 -4.09
C MET A 62 -27.50 -2.63 -3.97
N GLY A 63 -27.24 -1.84 -5.00
CA GLY A 63 -27.54 -0.40 -5.05
C GLY A 63 -28.52 0.01 -6.14
N GLY A 64 -29.79 -0.39 -5.99
CA GLY A 64 -30.94 0.37 -6.49
C GLY A 64 -31.40 0.18 -7.93
N CYS A 65 -32.53 -0.53 -8.10
CA CYS A 65 -33.64 0.01 -8.88
C CYS A 65 -34.95 -0.36 -8.17
N SER A 66 -35.69 0.67 -7.74
CA SER A 66 -37.01 0.59 -7.12
C SER A 66 -38.09 0.38 -8.17
N GLU A 67 -39.03 -0.50 -7.83
CA GLU A 67 -40.39 -0.76 -8.32
C GLU A 67 -40.97 0.12 -9.45
N LEU A 68 -41.46 -0.54 -10.51
CA LEU A 68 -42.77 -0.30 -11.12
C LEU A 68 -43.33 -1.64 -11.66
N GLU A 69 -44.55 -1.98 -11.25
CA GLU A 69 -45.39 -3.06 -11.81
C GLU A 69 -45.85 -2.67 -13.22
N ASP A 70 -45.74 -3.57 -14.22
CA ASP A 70 -46.88 -3.98 -15.06
C ASP A 70 -46.54 -5.18 -15.97
N ASP A 71 -47.62 -5.88 -16.28
CA ASP A 71 -47.95 -7.10 -17.03
C ASP A 71 -47.07 -7.71 -18.18
N GLU A 72 -47.37 -9.01 -18.39
CA GLU A 72 -47.26 -9.85 -19.59
C GLU A 72 -45.99 -10.70 -19.94
N VAL A 73 -46.33 -11.99 -20.15
CA VAL A 73 -45.65 -13.21 -20.59
C VAL A 73 -44.59 -13.16 -21.71
N GLN A 74 -43.54 -13.99 -21.48
CA GLN A 74 -42.68 -14.76 -22.42
C GLN A 74 -42.08 -14.05 -23.64
N GLU A 75 -40.74 -14.02 -23.73
CA GLU A 75 -39.99 -14.88 -24.65
C GLU A 75 -38.49 -14.88 -24.35
N ASP A 76 -37.87 -15.98 -24.74
CA ASP A 76 -36.46 -16.36 -24.69
C ASP A 76 -35.48 -15.22 -25.05
N ASP A 77 -34.61 -14.85 -24.11
CA ASP A 77 -33.23 -14.52 -24.47
C ASP A 77 -32.30 -15.06 -23.39
N GLY A 78 -31.56 -16.11 -23.76
CA GLY A 78 -30.47 -16.64 -22.99
C GLY A 78 -29.36 -15.59 -22.88
N GLU A 79 -29.54 -14.61 -22.00
CA GLU A 79 -28.46 -13.74 -21.56
C GLU A 79 -27.48 -14.58 -20.72
N VAL A 80 -26.60 -15.26 -21.44
CA VAL A 80 -25.32 -15.72 -20.91
C VAL A 80 -24.66 -14.48 -20.32
N LEU A 81 -24.71 -14.36 -19.00
CA LEU A 81 -23.97 -13.38 -18.21
C LEU A 81 -22.52 -13.41 -18.66
N ARG A 82 -22.18 -12.61 -19.67
CA ARG A 82 -20.81 -12.26 -19.99
C ARG A 82 -20.38 -11.46 -18.80
N ALA A 83 -19.74 -12.12 -17.83
CA ALA A 83 -19.05 -11.47 -16.74
C ALA A 83 -18.11 -10.46 -17.41
N THR A 84 -18.55 -9.21 -17.48
CA THR A 84 -17.75 -8.11 -18.00
C THR A 84 -16.54 -8.09 -17.09
N ILE A 85 -15.38 -8.52 -17.60
CA ILE A 85 -14.14 -8.55 -16.83
C ILE A 85 -13.83 -7.08 -16.55
N THR A 86 -14.30 -6.58 -15.40
CA THR A 86 -14.00 -5.22 -14.99
C THR A 86 -12.51 -5.18 -14.68
N PRO A 87 -11.75 -4.24 -15.27
CA PRO A 87 -10.33 -4.11 -14.97
C PRO A 87 -10.18 -3.90 -13.47
N ARG A 88 -9.37 -4.74 -12.84
CA ARG A 88 -9.15 -4.71 -11.39
C ARG A 88 -8.20 -3.58 -11.05
N ALA A 89 -8.57 -2.79 -10.05
CA ALA A 89 -7.70 -1.75 -9.53
C ALA A 89 -6.60 -2.36 -8.66
N THR A 90 -5.43 -1.72 -8.64
CA THR A 90 -4.30 -2.12 -7.80
C THR A 90 -3.90 -0.99 -6.89
N ILE A 91 -3.31 -1.32 -5.74
CA ILE A 91 -2.71 -0.37 -4.82
C ILE A 91 -1.20 -0.44 -5.02
N HIS A 92 -0.55 0.70 -5.23
CA HIS A 92 0.90 0.82 -5.27
C HIS A 92 1.39 1.48 -3.99
N TYR A 93 2.37 0.84 -3.36
CA TYR A 93 3.08 1.33 -2.18
C TYR A 93 4.52 1.60 -2.57
N ASP A 94 4.87 2.87 -2.71
CA ASP A 94 6.17 3.33 -3.16
C ASP A 94 6.97 3.82 -1.96
N MET A 95 8.13 3.19 -1.74
CA MET A 95 9.04 3.51 -0.65
C MET A 95 10.21 4.29 -1.22
N ILE A 96 10.47 5.47 -0.67
CA ILE A 96 11.54 6.37 -1.12
C ILE A 96 12.34 6.84 0.09
N LEU A 97 13.66 6.77 0.03
CA LEU A 97 14.49 7.29 1.12
C LEU A 97 14.36 8.82 1.24
N SER A 98 14.05 9.32 2.43
CA SER A 98 14.11 10.76 2.70
C SER A 98 15.57 11.22 2.82
N PRO A 99 16.02 12.22 2.03
CA PRO A 99 17.37 12.76 2.19
C PRO A 99 17.54 13.51 3.52
N VAL A 100 16.45 14.08 4.06
CA VAL A 100 16.46 14.89 5.29
C VAL A 100 16.31 13.99 6.52
N TYR A 101 15.29 13.15 6.56
CA TYR A 101 15.01 12.30 7.73
C TYR A 101 15.83 11.00 7.74
N ARG A 102 16.44 10.64 6.60
CA ARG A 102 17.28 9.44 6.44
C ARG A 102 16.54 8.16 6.80
N VAL A 103 15.24 8.11 6.51
CA VAL A 103 14.36 6.94 6.69
C VAL A 103 13.47 6.80 5.46
N PRO A 104 12.96 5.59 5.13
CA PRO A 104 12.03 5.44 4.03
C PRO A 104 10.71 6.16 4.29
N VAL A 105 10.13 6.68 3.23
CA VAL A 105 8.87 7.41 3.18
C VAL A 105 7.89 6.66 2.31
N LEU A 106 6.63 6.57 2.74
CA LEU A 106 5.60 5.80 2.04
C LEU A 106 4.69 6.72 1.23
N TYR A 107 4.61 6.45 -0.07
CA TYR A 107 3.64 7.02 -0.99
C TYR A 107 2.68 5.94 -1.45
N ILE A 108 1.39 6.25 -1.54
CA ILE A 108 0.34 5.26 -1.79
C ILE A 108 -0.60 5.78 -2.87
N SER A 109 -0.84 4.98 -3.89
CA SER A 109 -1.77 5.33 -4.97
C SER A 109 -2.63 4.14 -5.35
N ILE A 110 -3.84 4.43 -5.83
CA ILE A 110 -4.69 3.43 -6.46
C ILE A 110 -4.56 3.61 -7.97
N SER A 111 -4.06 2.57 -8.64
CA SER A 111 -4.00 2.50 -10.10
C SER A 111 -5.25 1.82 -10.61
N ASP A 112 -6.16 2.61 -11.18
CA ASP A 112 -7.41 2.13 -11.76
C ASP A 112 -7.60 2.69 -13.17
N PRO A 113 -7.68 1.83 -14.21
CA PRO A 113 -7.95 2.26 -15.58
C PRO A 113 -9.29 3.00 -15.74
N LEU A 114 -10.25 2.79 -14.83
CA LEU A 114 -11.56 3.44 -14.86
C LEU A 114 -11.64 4.70 -13.99
N HIS A 115 -10.54 5.09 -13.34
CA HIS A 115 -10.47 6.30 -12.50
C HIS A 115 -11.55 6.40 -11.40
N ARG A 116 -12.01 5.27 -10.86
CA ARG A 116 -13.08 5.20 -9.85
C ARG A 116 -12.64 5.68 -8.47
N TYR A 117 -11.34 5.68 -8.22
CA TYR A 117 -10.75 5.94 -6.90
C TYR A 117 -9.89 7.21 -6.92
N PRO A 118 -10.50 8.41 -6.87
CA PRO A 118 -9.74 9.66 -6.81
C PRO A 118 -8.95 9.74 -5.49
N PRO A 119 -7.79 10.40 -5.44
CA PRO A 119 -6.97 10.51 -4.23
C PRO A 119 -7.59 11.53 -3.25
N THR A 120 -8.68 11.12 -2.60
CA THR A 120 -9.37 11.89 -1.57
C THR A 120 -9.26 11.19 -0.23
N MET A 121 -9.38 11.93 0.87
CA MET A 121 -9.37 11.32 2.20
C MET A 121 -10.51 10.31 2.37
N SER A 122 -11.68 10.54 1.77
CA SER A 122 -12.77 9.56 1.74
C SER A 122 -12.34 8.24 1.11
N THR A 123 -11.67 8.29 -0.05
CA THR A 123 -11.13 7.11 -0.73
C THR A 123 -10.09 6.38 0.12
N LEU A 124 -9.20 7.12 0.81
CA LEU A 124 -8.22 6.54 1.74
C LEU A 124 -8.93 5.73 2.84
N TYR A 125 -9.90 6.35 3.53
CA TYR A 125 -10.60 5.70 4.64
C TYR A 125 -11.50 4.56 4.22
N GLU A 126 -12.08 4.64 3.02
CA GLU A 126 -13.01 3.62 2.53
C GLU A 126 -12.29 2.37 2.02
N HIS A 127 -11.12 2.54 1.40
CA HIS A 127 -10.48 1.49 0.61
C HIS A 127 -9.07 1.09 1.06
N LEU A 128 -8.33 1.96 1.77
CA LEU A 128 -6.93 1.69 2.14
C LEU A 128 -6.74 1.49 3.65
N VAL A 129 -7.48 2.21 4.48
CA VAL A 129 -7.38 2.10 5.95
C VAL A 129 -8.26 0.94 6.45
N PRO A 130 -7.67 -0.10 7.05
CA PRO A 130 -8.45 -1.20 7.61
C PRO A 130 -9.38 -0.71 8.74
N PRO A 131 -10.57 -1.31 8.92
CA PRO A 131 -11.57 -0.86 9.90
C PRO A 131 -11.02 -0.65 11.32
N GLU A 132 -10.12 -1.53 11.77
CA GLU A 132 -9.49 -1.49 13.08
C GLU A 132 -8.58 -0.26 13.31
N PHE A 133 -8.11 0.38 12.24
CA PHE A 133 -7.27 1.58 12.29
C PHE A 133 -8.07 2.87 12.07
N LYS A 134 -9.34 2.81 11.63
CA LYS A 134 -10.13 4.03 11.33
C LYS A 134 -10.26 4.97 12.52
N ALA A 135 -10.64 4.45 13.69
CA ALA A 135 -10.78 5.25 14.91
C ALA A 135 -9.46 5.90 15.37
N GLN A 136 -8.32 5.22 15.15
CA GLN A 136 -6.98 5.74 15.44
C GLN A 136 -6.52 6.76 14.39
N THR A 137 -7.09 6.73 13.20
CA THR A 137 -6.76 7.66 12.12
C THR A 137 -7.58 8.93 12.18
N GLU A 138 -8.82 8.85 12.66
CA GLU A 138 -9.70 10.01 12.86
C GLU A 138 -9.34 10.84 14.11
N ASN A 139 -8.84 10.19 15.17
CA ASN A 139 -8.33 10.88 16.37
C ASN A 139 -6.80 10.90 16.35
N VAL A 140 -6.23 12.09 16.16
CA VAL A 140 -4.79 12.42 16.11
C VAL A 140 -3.90 11.43 16.90
N GLY A 141 -3.37 10.43 16.20
CA GLY A 141 -2.36 9.51 16.75
C GLY A 141 -1.72 8.71 15.63
N ILE A 142 -0.42 8.93 15.37
CA ILE A 142 0.49 8.29 14.38
C ILE A 142 0.03 8.36 12.90
N ILE A 143 -1.25 8.11 12.62
CA ILE A 143 -1.89 8.10 11.32
C ILE A 143 -2.46 9.49 10.94
N GLY A 144 -2.45 10.46 11.87
CA GLY A 144 -2.64 11.89 11.56
C GLY A 144 -1.53 12.50 10.68
N GLY A 145 -0.51 11.70 10.31
CA GLY A 145 0.52 12.05 9.35
C GLY A 145 0.20 11.67 7.89
N ILE A 146 -0.95 11.07 7.60
CA ILE A 146 -1.36 10.81 6.21
C ILE A 146 -1.97 12.06 5.61
N THR A 147 -1.38 12.55 4.52
CA THR A 147 -1.88 13.66 3.71
C THR A 147 -1.85 13.31 2.23
N ILE A 148 -2.29 14.22 1.37
CA ILE A 148 -2.15 14.13 -0.07
C ILE A 148 -1.01 15.06 -0.50
N THR A 149 -0.12 14.56 -1.35
CA THR A 149 0.99 15.31 -1.95
C THR A 149 1.23 14.82 -3.38
N ASP A 150 2.13 15.46 -4.10
CA ASP A 150 2.59 14.95 -5.39
C ASP A 150 3.69 13.90 -5.19
N HIS A 151 3.54 12.76 -5.87
CA HIS A 151 4.56 11.72 -5.89
C HIS A 151 5.83 12.24 -6.57
N PRO A 152 7.01 12.21 -5.94
CA PRO A 152 8.19 12.91 -6.42
C PRO A 152 8.66 12.40 -7.79
N ALA A 153 8.45 11.11 -8.10
CA ALA A 153 8.83 10.55 -9.39
C ALA A 153 7.78 10.74 -10.50
N THR A 154 6.50 10.95 -10.18
CA THR A 154 5.42 10.95 -11.20
C THR A 154 4.66 12.26 -11.30
N ASN A 155 4.84 13.16 -10.33
CA ASN A 155 4.10 14.42 -10.19
C ASN A 155 2.58 14.24 -10.24
N ARG A 156 2.10 13.13 -9.65
CA ARG A 156 0.67 12.82 -9.51
C ARG A 156 0.25 12.88 -8.05
N PRO A 157 -0.99 13.30 -7.76
CA PRO A 157 -1.51 13.29 -6.40
C PRO A 157 -1.59 11.86 -5.86
N VAL A 158 -0.99 11.65 -4.69
CA VAL A 158 -0.94 10.37 -3.97
C VAL A 158 -1.09 10.61 -2.48
N PHE A 159 -1.49 9.56 -1.74
CA PHE A 159 -1.43 9.60 -0.28
C PHE A 159 0.01 9.46 0.17
N PHE A 160 0.35 10.11 1.27
CA PHE A 160 1.71 10.24 1.77
C PHE A 160 1.74 10.19 3.28
N ILE A 161 2.62 9.36 3.84
CA ILE A 161 2.86 9.30 5.28
C ILE A 161 4.11 10.14 5.60
N HIS A 162 3.93 11.24 6.33
CA HIS A 162 5.04 12.10 6.70
C HIS A 162 6.03 11.38 7.64
N PRO A 163 7.36 11.44 7.39
CA PRO A 163 8.33 10.62 8.10
C PRO A 163 8.78 11.15 9.46
N CYS A 164 8.20 12.24 9.98
CA CYS A 164 8.68 12.91 11.19
C CYS A 164 8.69 12.02 12.44
N GLN A 165 7.78 11.06 12.54
CA GLN A 165 7.68 10.12 13.66
C GLN A 165 8.23 8.73 13.31
N THR A 166 8.71 8.51 12.08
CA THR A 166 9.16 7.20 11.61
C THR A 166 10.33 6.67 12.44
N ALA A 167 11.28 7.52 12.84
CA ALA A 167 12.42 7.11 13.65
C ALA A 167 11.97 6.56 15.02
N GLU A 168 11.15 7.32 15.75
CA GLU A 168 10.62 6.92 17.06
C GLU A 168 9.80 5.62 16.96
N VAL A 169 8.95 5.52 15.94
CA VAL A 169 8.14 4.31 15.67
C VAL A 169 9.03 3.09 15.38
N MET A 170 10.11 3.27 14.62
CA MET A 170 11.06 2.20 14.31
C MET A 170 11.83 1.73 15.55
N GLU A 171 12.28 2.66 16.39
CA GLU A 171 12.97 2.34 17.65
C GLU A 171 12.06 1.58 18.61
N ALA A 172 10.81 2.04 18.77
CA ALA A 172 9.82 1.36 19.59
C ALA A 172 9.50 -0.06 19.06
N SER A 173 9.48 -0.23 17.73
CA SER A 173 9.13 -1.50 17.09
C SER A 173 10.27 -2.53 17.12
N ALA A 174 11.52 -2.08 17.02
CA ALA A 174 12.69 -2.97 17.06
C ALA A 174 13.01 -3.48 18.48
N GLY A 175 12.58 -2.75 19.52
CA GLY A 175 12.89 -3.07 20.91
C GLY A 175 14.41 -3.07 21.17
N LYS A 176 14.93 -4.13 21.78
CA LYS A 176 16.38 -4.28 22.06
C LYS A 176 17.15 -5.06 20.98
N SER A 177 16.51 -5.35 19.84
CA SER A 177 17.08 -6.20 18.81
C SER A 177 17.96 -5.38 17.86
N ASN A 178 19.12 -5.92 17.48
CA ASN A 178 19.94 -5.31 16.44
C ASN A 178 19.32 -5.59 15.07
N VAL A 179 18.62 -4.61 14.52
CA VAL A 179 18.01 -4.71 13.17
C VAL A 179 19.11 -4.72 12.12
N THR A 180 19.12 -5.78 11.30
CA THR A 180 20.02 -5.85 10.14
C THR A 180 19.43 -5.14 8.92
N THR A 181 20.26 -4.83 7.93
CA THR A 181 19.82 -4.27 6.64
C THR A 181 18.76 -5.13 5.95
N LYS A 182 18.86 -6.46 6.07
CA LYS A 182 17.89 -7.41 5.53
C LYS A 182 16.53 -7.31 6.22
N GLU A 183 16.51 -7.04 7.52
CA GLU A 183 15.29 -6.98 8.33
C GLU A 183 14.64 -5.59 8.31
N TYR A 184 15.40 -4.54 8.01
CA TYR A 184 14.97 -3.16 8.14
C TYR A 184 13.62 -2.89 7.47
N LEU A 185 13.47 -3.21 6.18
CA LEU A 185 12.21 -2.95 5.46
C LEU A 185 11.04 -3.78 6.00
N MET A 186 11.29 -4.99 6.49
CA MET A 186 10.24 -5.80 7.12
C MET A 186 9.76 -5.18 8.44
N VAL A 187 10.70 -4.71 9.27
CA VAL A 187 10.37 -3.98 10.51
C VAL A 187 9.63 -2.69 10.19
N TRP A 188 10.12 -1.92 9.21
CA TRP A 188 9.52 -0.67 8.78
C TRP A 188 8.10 -0.84 8.23
N ILE A 189 7.87 -1.81 7.35
CA ILE A 189 6.50 -2.13 6.88
C ILE A 189 5.64 -2.61 8.03
N GLY A 190 6.17 -3.44 8.92
CA GLY A 190 5.44 -3.93 10.10
C GLY A 190 5.01 -2.82 11.06
N ALA A 191 5.81 -1.75 11.15
CA ALA A 191 5.57 -0.62 12.03
C ALA A 191 4.65 0.45 11.42
N LEU A 192 4.82 0.77 10.13
CA LEU A 192 4.10 1.88 9.47
C LEU A 192 3.05 1.42 8.44
N GLY A 193 3.21 0.24 7.84
CA GLY A 193 2.37 -0.18 6.71
C GLY A 193 0.96 -0.63 7.10
N LYS A 194 0.77 -1.13 8.32
CA LYS A 194 -0.51 -1.76 8.74
C LYS A 194 -1.70 -0.80 8.69
N CYS A 195 -1.48 0.48 9.04
CA CYS A 195 -2.55 1.49 9.07
C CYS A 195 -3.13 1.81 7.67
N VAL A 196 -2.42 1.42 6.61
CA VAL A 196 -2.81 1.60 5.21
C VAL A 196 -2.94 0.27 4.47
N GLY A 197 -3.15 -0.81 5.21
CA GLY A 197 -3.38 -2.14 4.64
C GLY A 197 -2.13 -2.81 4.05
N LEU A 198 -0.92 -2.28 4.27
CA LEU A 198 0.33 -2.92 3.87
C LEU A 198 0.86 -3.79 5.01
N ASN A 199 0.55 -5.08 4.96
CA ASN A 199 1.01 -6.08 5.91
C ASN A 199 2.12 -6.93 5.30
N VAL A 200 3.21 -7.18 6.04
CA VAL A 200 4.28 -8.12 5.63
C VAL A 200 3.74 -9.56 5.66
N PRO A 201 3.77 -10.31 4.55
CA PRO A 201 3.43 -11.72 4.55
C PRO A 201 4.36 -12.52 5.47
N LEU A 202 3.79 -13.40 6.30
CA LEU A 202 4.56 -14.18 7.27
C LEU A 202 5.68 -15.03 6.65
N VAL A 203 5.51 -15.46 5.39
CA VAL A 203 6.53 -16.21 4.64
C VAL A 203 7.79 -15.40 4.36
N LEU A 204 7.65 -14.07 4.26
CA LEU A 204 8.77 -13.14 4.11
C LEU A 204 9.42 -12.84 5.46
N ALA A 205 8.67 -12.89 6.56
CA ALA A 205 9.20 -12.63 7.91
C ALA A 205 10.01 -13.81 8.51
N ARG A 206 10.23 -14.89 7.75
CA ARG A 206 10.92 -16.12 8.17
C ARG A 206 12.32 -16.25 7.60
#